data_AF-A0AAD5M385-F1
#
_entry.id   AF-A0AAD5M385-F1
#
_cell.length_a   1.000
_cell.length_b   1.000
_cell.length_c   1.000
_cell.angle_alpha   90.00
_cell.angle_beta   90.00
_cell.angle_gamma   90.00
#
_symmetry.space_group_name_H-M   'P 1'
#
loop_
_entity.id
_entity.type
_entity.pdbx_description
1 polymer ?
#
loop_
_entity_poly.entity_id
_entity_poly.type
_entity_poly.pdbx_seq_one_letter_code
_entity_poly.pdbx_strand_id
1 'polypeptide(L)'
;MPSRSHTIDISIAVSNLLGVDHLTRVNCSLYHNDAENEKWEHLATTSPSVVFSRNVDFEERISFKFVFEKTQLMKIDIFRLHDGATASSSDDLIGSCIFKVDELIGSFGLHIRRSLL
;
A
#
# COMPACT_ATOMS: atom_id res chain seq x y z
N MET A 1 -30.83 4.55 -9.78
CA MET A 1 -30.65 4.97 -8.37
C MET A 1 -29.28 5.63 -8.25
N PRO A 2 -29.11 6.71 -7.47
CA PRO A 2 -27.78 7.27 -7.24
C PRO A 2 -26.92 6.22 -6.51
N SER A 3 -25.73 5.93 -7.03
CA SER A 3 -24.78 5.00 -6.40
C SER A 3 -24.39 5.54 -5.02
N ARG A 4 -24.49 4.74 -3.97
CA ARG A 4 -24.10 5.19 -2.62
C ARG A 4 -22.59 5.16 -2.50
N SER A 5 -21.97 6.34 -2.61
CA SER A 5 -20.54 6.48 -2.36
C SER A 5 -20.27 6.89 -0.91
N HIS A 6 -19.32 6.23 -0.27
CA HIS A 6 -18.82 6.55 1.05
C HIS A 6 -17.32 6.85 0.99
N THR A 7 -16.86 7.79 1.80
CA THR A 7 -15.42 8.01 1.97
C THR A 7 -14.91 7.11 3.08
N ILE A 8 -13.86 6.35 2.80
CA ILE A 8 -13.10 5.59 3.80
C ILE A 8 -11.72 6.21 3.94
N ASP A 9 -11.13 6.12 5.13
CA ASP A 9 -9.75 6.53 5.38
C ASP A 9 -8.87 5.29 5.59
N ILE A 10 -7.75 5.25 4.89
CA ILE A 10 -6.81 4.13 4.88
C ILE A 10 -5.53 4.58 5.59
N SER A 11 -5.14 3.82 6.62
CA SER A 11 -3.84 3.91 7.28
C SER A 11 -3.04 2.64 7.02
N ILE A 12 -1.72 2.78 6.89
CA ILE A 12 -0.84 1.65 6.54
C ILE A 12 0.18 1.46 7.65
N ALA A 13 0.26 0.23 8.15
CA ALA A 13 1.35 -0.23 8.99
C ALA A 13 1.89 -1.53 8.39
N VAL A 14 3.22 -1.62 8.30
CA VAL A 14 3.94 -2.78 7.81
C VAL A 14 4.73 -3.37 8.96
N SER A 15 4.65 -4.68 9.17
CA SER A 15 5.38 -5.38 10.21
C SER A 15 6.24 -6.50 9.64
N ASN A 16 7.32 -6.84 10.33
CA ASN A 16 8.26 -7.90 9.95
C ASN A 16 8.83 -7.74 8.53
N LEU A 17 9.27 -6.53 8.18
CA LEU A 17 9.92 -6.25 6.90
C LEU A 17 11.30 -6.94 6.84
N LEU A 18 11.35 -8.10 6.19
CA LEU A 18 12.56 -8.93 6.09
C LEU A 18 13.43 -8.53 4.89
N GLY A 19 14.75 -8.58 5.06
CA GLY A 19 15.71 -8.28 4.00
C GLY A 19 15.92 -6.80 3.72
N VAL A 20 15.38 -5.92 4.57
CA VAL A 20 15.63 -4.46 4.57
C VAL A 20 16.56 -4.13 5.73
N ASP A 21 17.62 -3.38 5.44
CA ASP A 21 18.64 -3.04 6.42
C ASP A 21 18.11 -2.01 7.44
N HIS A 22 18.74 -1.98 8.61
CA HIS A 22 18.43 -0.98 9.63
C HIS A 22 18.78 0.43 9.10
N LEU A 23 17.92 1.42 9.37
CA LEU A 23 17.99 2.79 8.84
C LEU A 23 17.64 2.97 7.36
N THR A 24 17.26 1.91 6.64
CA THR A 24 16.75 2.08 5.27
C THR A 24 15.44 2.87 5.28
N ARG A 25 15.26 3.76 4.31
CA ARG A 25 14.00 4.48 4.10
C ARG A 25 13.07 3.69 3.20
N VAL A 26 11.79 3.67 3.52
CA VAL A 26 10.74 3.02 2.72
C VAL A 26 9.54 3.94 2.55
N ASN A 27 8.78 3.76 1.48
CA ASN A 27 7.44 4.34 1.34
C ASN A 27 6.45 3.30 0.81
N CYS A 28 5.16 3.65 0.85
CA CYS A 28 4.11 2.89 0.20
C CYS A 28 3.45 3.74 -0.89
N SER A 29 3.22 3.17 -2.06
CA SER A 29 2.38 3.76 -3.10
C SER A 29 1.09 2.97 -3.25
N LEU A 30 -0.03 3.67 -3.21
CA LEU A 30 -1.37 3.10 -3.32
C LEU A 30 -1.90 3.36 -4.72
N TYR A 31 -2.56 2.36 -5.26
CA TYR A 31 -3.23 2.43 -6.55
C TYR A 31 -4.63 1.83 -6.43
N HIS A 32 -5.56 2.30 -7.25
CA HIS A 32 -6.89 1.72 -7.35
C HIS A 32 -7.24 1.32 -8.78
N ASN A 33 -8.24 0.45 -8.91
CA ASN A 33 -8.75 0.00 -10.18
C ASN A 33 -10.23 -0.39 -10.04
N ASP A 34 -11.08 0.24 -10.85
CA ASP A 34 -12.54 0.07 -10.83
C ASP A 34 -13.05 -0.91 -11.91
N ALA A 35 -12.16 -1.54 -12.69
CA ALA A 35 -12.52 -2.16 -13.97
C ALA A 35 -11.95 -3.56 -14.24
N GLU A 36 -11.42 -4.27 -13.22
CA GLU A 36 -10.78 -5.61 -13.36
C GLU A 36 -9.80 -5.72 -14.56
N ASN A 37 -9.24 -4.59 -15.00
CA ASN A 37 -8.26 -4.53 -16.09
C ASN A 37 -6.86 -4.30 -15.50
N GLU A 38 -5.83 -4.19 -16.32
CA GLU A 38 -4.46 -3.97 -15.81
C GLU A 38 -4.10 -2.49 -15.61
N LYS A 39 -5.07 -1.56 -15.74
CA LYS A 39 -4.82 -0.12 -15.61
C LYS A 39 -5.03 0.33 -14.16
N TRP A 40 -3.92 0.45 -13.44
CA TRP A 40 -3.89 0.97 -12.08
C TRP A 40 -3.76 2.49 -12.08
N GLU A 41 -4.69 3.17 -11.39
CA GLU A 41 -4.64 4.61 -11.17
C GLU A 41 -3.94 4.89 -9.84
N HIS A 42 -2.92 5.76 -9.86
CA HIS A 42 -2.20 6.13 -8.64
C HIS A 42 -3.09 7.00 -7.75
N LEU A 43 -3.17 6.63 -6.47
CA LEU A 43 -3.99 7.31 -5.48
C LEU A 43 -3.13 8.24 -4.60
N ALA A 44 -2.06 7.70 -4.02
CA ALA A 44 -1.19 8.42 -3.11
C ALA A 44 0.14 7.68 -2.90
N THR A 45 1.14 8.40 -2.42
CA THR A 45 2.40 7.84 -1.91
C THR A 45 2.65 8.41 -0.52
N THR A 46 2.99 7.56 0.44
CA THR A 46 3.32 8.00 1.80
C THR A 46 4.66 8.73 1.84
N SER A 47 4.88 9.52 2.87
CA SER A 47 6.21 10.07 3.15
C SER A 47 7.21 8.92 3.40
N PRO A 48 8.49 9.13 3.05
CA PRO A 48 9.55 8.22 3.46
C PRO A 48 9.58 8.01 4.97
N SER A 49 9.62 6.75 5.40
CA SER A 49 9.79 6.38 6.81
C SER A 49 11.02 5.49 7.00
N VAL A 50 11.72 5.70 8.10
CA VAL A 50 12.97 4.99 8.42
C VAL A 50 12.65 3.68 9.14
N VAL A 51 13.20 2.56 8.66
CA VAL A 51 13.03 1.25 9.28
C VAL A 51 13.96 1.13 10.48
N PHE A 52 13.40 1.32 11.68
CA PHE A 52 14.11 1.10 12.96
C PHE A 52 13.87 -0.29 13.55
N SER A 53 12.62 -0.79 13.52
CA SER A 53 12.22 -2.00 14.28
C SER A 53 11.68 -3.13 13.40
N ARG A 54 12.03 -3.16 12.10
CA ARG A 54 11.37 -3.99 11.05
C ARG A 54 9.85 -3.75 10.91
N ASN A 55 9.31 -2.84 11.72
CA ASN A 55 7.93 -2.39 11.69
C ASN A 55 7.96 -0.91 11.32
N VAL A 56 7.02 -0.50 10.49
CA VAL A 56 6.88 0.86 9.98
C VAL A 56 5.42 1.22 10.06
N ASP A 57 5.12 2.31 10.74
CA ASP A 57 3.81 2.94 10.73
C ASP A 57 3.91 4.22 9.89
N PHE A 58 2.99 4.39 8.95
CA PHE A 58 2.94 5.57 8.09
C PHE A 58 1.89 6.54 8.63
N GLU A 59 2.28 7.80 8.83
CA GLU A 59 1.42 8.80 9.50
C GLU A 59 0.20 9.20 8.65
N GLU A 60 0.27 9.00 7.33
CA GLU A 60 -0.78 9.42 6.41
C GLU A 60 -2.08 8.65 6.59
N ARG A 61 -3.19 9.41 6.48
CA ARG A 61 -4.53 8.87 6.23
C ARG A 61 -4.93 9.21 4.81
N ILE A 62 -5.12 8.18 4.00
CA ILE A 62 -5.41 8.33 2.58
C ILE A 62 -6.92 8.10 2.39
N SER A 63 -7.63 9.14 1.95
CA SER A 63 -9.07 9.04 1.72
C SER A 63 -9.37 8.38 0.36
N PHE A 64 -10.28 7.42 0.37
CA PHE A 64 -10.73 6.69 -0.82
C PHE A 64 -12.26 6.72 -0.94
N LYS A 65 -12.77 6.93 -2.15
CA LYS A 65 -14.22 6.95 -2.42
C LYS A 65 -14.69 5.55 -2.80
N PHE A 66 -15.26 4.85 -1.83
CA PHE A 66 -15.86 3.54 -1.99
C PHE A 66 -17.28 3.63 -2.57
N VAL A 67 -17.59 2.74 -3.51
CA VAL A 67 -18.89 2.58 -4.18
C VAL A 67 -19.30 1.12 -4.07
N PHE A 68 -20.29 0.84 -3.23
CA PHE A 68 -20.71 -0.53 -2.90
C PHE A 68 -21.13 -1.35 -4.12
N GLU A 69 -21.75 -0.71 -5.12
CA GLU A 69 -22.27 -1.39 -6.30
C GLU A 69 -21.19 -1.76 -7.33
N LYS A 70 -19.91 -1.50 -7.04
CA LYS A 70 -18.78 -1.76 -7.92
C LYS A 70 -17.69 -2.57 -7.23
N THR A 71 -17.12 -3.53 -7.96
CA THR A 71 -15.84 -4.13 -7.56
C THR A 71 -14.76 -3.07 -7.71
N GLN A 72 -14.11 -2.75 -6.60
CA GLN A 72 -12.98 -1.83 -6.57
C GLN A 72 -11.78 -2.57 -5.99
N LEU A 73 -10.66 -2.56 -6.69
CA LEU A 73 -9.41 -3.15 -6.25
C LEU A 73 -8.49 -2.05 -5.74
N MET A 74 -7.68 -2.39 -4.74
CA MET A 74 -6.60 -1.55 -4.25
C MET A 74 -5.30 -2.33 -4.22
N LYS A 75 -4.25 -1.73 -4.77
CA LYS A 75 -2.88 -2.24 -4.73
C LYS A 75 -2.04 -1.33 -3.84
N ILE A 76 -1.24 -1.93 -2.97
CA ILE A 76 -0.23 -1.23 -2.17
C ILE A 76 1.13 -1.83 -2.51
N ASP A 77 2.01 -0.99 -3.05
CA ASP A 77 3.39 -1.33 -3.37
C ASP A 77 4.32 -0.66 -2.34
N ILE A 78 5.25 -1.43 -1.78
CA ILE A 78 6.23 -0.97 -0.79
C ILE A 78 7.57 -0.83 -1.51
N PHE A 79 8.15 0.37 -1.46
CA PHE A 79 9.45 0.64 -2.07
C PHE A 79 10.51 0.90 -1.02
N ARG A 80 11.70 0.36 -1.28
CA ARG A 80 12.94 0.78 -0.63
C ARG A 80 13.52 1.96 -1.38
N LEU A 81 13.81 3.02 -0.65
CA LEU A 81 14.42 4.23 -1.18
C LEU A 81 15.94 4.14 -1.05
N HIS A 82 16.64 4.58 -2.10
CA HIS A 82 18.10 4.66 -2.10
C HIS A 82 18.56 6.07 -1.73
N ASP A 83 19.43 6.18 -0.72
CA ASP A 83 20.00 7.46 -0.28
C ASP A 83 21.45 7.58 -0.76
N GLY A 84 21.75 8.54 -1.63
CA GLY A 84 23.13 8.89 -1.98
C GLY A 84 23.30 9.59 -3.33
N ALA A 85 24.39 10.35 -3.48
CA ALA A 85 24.75 11.06 -4.72
C ALA A 85 25.05 10.12 -5.91
N THR A 86 25.15 8.81 -5.66
CA THR A 86 25.37 7.73 -6.63
C THR A 86 24.13 6.85 -6.82
N ALA A 87 22.96 7.24 -6.30
CA ALA A 87 21.71 6.52 -6.51
C ALA A 87 21.30 6.62 -8.00
N SER A 88 21.80 5.68 -8.80
CA SER A 88 21.49 5.56 -10.23
C SER A 88 20.34 4.58 -10.50
N SER A 89 19.87 3.85 -9.48
CA SER A 89 18.79 2.90 -9.58
C SER A 89 17.52 3.47 -8.99
N SER A 90 16.43 3.39 -9.76
CA SER A 90 15.05 3.56 -9.29
C SER A 90 14.82 2.85 -7.96
N ASP A 91 13.94 3.39 -7.11
CA ASP A 91 13.52 2.76 -5.86
C ASP A 91 13.15 1.28 -6.07
N ASP A 92 13.57 0.40 -5.16
CA ASP A 92 13.36 -1.05 -5.31
C ASP A 92 11.98 -1.43 -4.78
N LEU A 93 11.16 -2.07 -5.61
CA LEU A 93 9.92 -2.69 -5.14
C LEU A 93 10.25 -3.90 -4.26
N ILE A 94 9.98 -3.79 -2.96
CA ILE A 94 10.30 -4.83 -1.96
C ILE A 94 9.08 -5.63 -1.51
N GLY A 95 7.88 -5.17 -1.85
CA GLY A 95 6.63 -5.88 -1.56
C GLY A 95 5.45 -5.29 -2.32
N SER A 96 4.47 -6.12 -2.64
CA SER A 96 3.22 -5.70 -3.27
C SER A 96 2.07 -6.54 -2.73
N CYS A 97 0.90 -5.91 -2.57
CA CYS A 97 -0.33 -6.60 -2.19
C CYS A 97 -1.53 -5.97 -2.89
N ILE A 98 -2.50 -6.81 -3.24
CA ILE A 98 -3.73 -6.41 -3.93
C ILE A 98 -4.91 -6.95 -3.13
N PHE A 99 -5.92 -6.11 -2.92
CA PHE A 99 -7.13 -6.44 -2.18
C PHE A 99 -8.36 -5.97 -2.96
N LYS A 100 -9.49 -6.61 -2.71
CA LYS A 100 -10.77 -5.95 -2.99
C LYS A 100 -11.10 -5.01 -1.82
N VAL A 101 -11.62 -3.82 -2.13
CA VAL A 101 -11.90 -2.81 -1.10
C VAL A 101 -13.03 -3.25 -0.16
N ASP A 102 -14.00 -4.01 -0.66
CA ASP A 102 -15.05 -4.63 0.17
C ASP A 102 -14.48 -5.63 1.17
N GLU A 103 -13.45 -6.40 0.80
CA GLU A 103 -12.71 -7.27 1.72
C GLU A 103 -12.00 -6.46 2.79
N LEU A 104 -11.41 -5.30 2.49
CA LEU A 104 -10.75 -4.46 3.48
C LEU A 104 -11.72 -3.84 4.50
N ILE A 105 -12.91 -3.43 4.05
CA ILE A 105 -13.94 -2.86 4.92
C ILE A 105 -14.66 -3.96 5.73
N GLY A 106 -14.90 -5.12 5.11
CA GLY A 106 -15.64 -6.23 5.71
C GLY A 106 -14.79 -7.22 6.51
N SER A 107 -13.46 -7.26 6.30
CA SER A 107 -12.56 -8.15 7.03
C SER A 107 -12.10 -7.53 8.33
N PHE A 108 -12.37 -8.23 9.43
CA PHE A 108 -11.60 -8.05 10.66
C PHE A 108 -10.21 -8.64 10.44
N GLY A 109 -9.28 -7.88 9.86
CA GLY A 109 -7.85 -8.17 9.84
C GLY A 109 -7.39 -9.26 8.87
N LEU A 110 -7.24 -8.91 7.58
CA LEU A 110 -6.48 -9.72 6.62
C LEU A 110 -5.00 -9.78 7.03
N HIS A 111 -4.56 -10.96 7.47
CA HIS A 111 -3.15 -11.26 7.72
C HIS A 111 -2.52 -11.79 6.43
N ILE A 112 -1.68 -10.99 5.76
CA ILE A 112 -0.90 -11.47 4.63
C ILE A 112 0.15 -12.45 5.18
N ARG A 113 -0.06 -13.75 4.93
CA ARG A 113 0.96 -14.77 5.17
C ARG A 113 1.87 -14.87 3.96
N ARG A 114 3.17 -14.64 4.18
CA ARG A 114 4.21 -14.83 3.17
C ARG A 114 4.24 -16.31 2.75
N SER A 115 4.15 -16.60 1.46
CA SER A 115 4.47 -17.93 0.93
C SER A 115 5.99 -18.09 0.99
N LEU A 116 6.47 -18.95 1.89
CA LEU A 116 7.86 -19.39 1.90
C LEU A 116 8.00 -20.47 0.82
N LEU A 117 8.45 -20.06 -0.37
CA LEU A 117 9.18 -20.95 -1.27
C LEU A 117 10.66 -20.89 -0.89
#